data_AF-A0A1Y1LM93-F1
#
_entry.id   AF-A0A1Y1LM93-F1
#
_cell.length_a   1.000
_cell.length_b   1.000
_cell.length_c   1.000
_cell.angle_alpha   90.00
_cell.angle_beta   90.00
_cell.angle_gamma   90.00
#
_symmetry.space_group_name_H-M   'P 1'
#
loop_
_entity.id
_entity.type
_entity.pdbx_description
1 polymer ?
#
loop_
_entity_poly.entity_id
_entity_poly.type
_entity_poly.pdbx_seq_one_letter_code
_entity_poly.pdbx_strand_id
1 'polypeptide(L)'
;DHRTKTNGITPIFAVDAKNQRCLQYDEMTPLQSDHYLALDPAIPDELSSEFEVRSDLIDAHIDICTPEVLALWSESFDYELPRRNFLHGVLKDWELNGKMIYAEILEDGYAARASNLQMYDAISRDILGRWTFPF
;
A
#
# COMPACT_ATOMS: atom_id res chain seq x y z
N ASP A 1 12.73 -10.60 9.06
CA ASP A 1 12.87 -9.35 8.29
C ASP A 1 13.51 -9.60 6.94
N HIS A 2 12.83 -9.19 5.87
CA HIS A 2 13.31 -9.28 4.49
C HIS A 2 14.13 -8.03 4.14
N ARG A 3 15.18 -8.16 3.31
CA ARG A 3 16.12 -7.07 2.99
C ARG A 3 15.47 -5.89 2.27
N THR A 4 14.44 -6.16 1.49
CA THR A 4 13.67 -5.13 0.75
C THR A 4 12.58 -4.46 1.59
N LYS A 5 12.42 -4.81 2.87
CA LYS A 5 11.53 -4.05 3.75
C LYS A 5 12.12 -2.65 3.95
N THR A 6 11.34 -1.62 3.62
CA THR A 6 11.77 -0.23 3.67
C THR A 6 11.97 0.26 5.10
N ASN A 7 13.12 0.87 5.37
CA ASN A 7 13.42 1.43 6.71
C ASN A 7 12.86 2.85 6.90
N GLY A 8 12.63 3.59 5.81
CA GLY A 8 12.19 4.99 5.88
C GLY A 8 10.68 5.18 6.01
N ILE A 9 9.91 4.25 5.44
CA ILE A 9 8.45 4.26 5.43
C ILE A 9 7.98 2.85 5.78
N THR A 10 7.08 2.74 6.75
CA THR A 10 6.36 1.51 7.08
C THR A 10 4.92 1.68 6.57
N PRO A 11 4.55 1.01 5.47
CA PRO A 11 3.18 1.02 5.01
C PRO A 11 2.32 0.16 5.93
N ILE A 12 1.09 0.61 6.16
CA ILE A 12 0.11 -0.07 7.00
C ILE A 12 -1.18 -0.17 6.22
N PHE A 13 -1.67 -1.40 6.11
CA PHE A 13 -2.88 -1.72 5.37
C PHE A 13 -3.92 -2.25 6.34
N ALA A 14 -5.15 -1.73 6.29
CA ALA A 14 -6.32 -2.42 6.79
C ALA A 14 -7.00 -3.11 5.60
N VAL A 15 -7.08 -4.44 5.63
CA VAL A 15 -7.60 -5.26 4.54
C VAL A 15 -8.74 -6.15 5.04
N ASP A 16 -9.84 -6.19 4.30
CA ASP A 16 -10.93 -7.11 4.57
C ASP A 16 -10.49 -8.57 4.35
N ALA A 17 -10.73 -9.43 5.34
CA ALA A 17 -10.24 -10.81 5.31
C ALA A 17 -10.92 -11.68 4.23
N LYS A 18 -12.15 -11.33 3.81
CA LYS A 18 -12.99 -12.16 2.93
C LYS A 18 -12.79 -11.82 1.47
N ASN A 19 -12.69 -10.54 1.15
CA ASN A 19 -12.65 -10.07 -0.24
C ASN A 19 -11.36 -9.34 -0.61
N GLN A 20 -10.40 -9.22 0.33
CA GLN A 20 -9.12 -8.54 0.12
C GLN A 20 -9.29 -7.06 -0.30
N ARG A 21 -10.41 -6.43 0.03
CA ARG A 21 -10.61 -4.99 -0.16
C ARG A 21 -9.68 -4.24 0.80
N CYS A 22 -8.92 -3.30 0.26
CA CYS A 22 -8.18 -2.34 1.07
C CYS A 22 -9.19 -1.32 1.63
N LEU A 23 -9.28 -1.25 2.94
CA LEU A 23 -10.22 -0.39 3.68
C LEU A 23 -9.54 0.92 4.09
N GLN A 24 -8.28 0.84 4.50
CA GLN A 24 -7.48 1.99 4.90
C GLN A 24 -6.00 1.74 4.59
N TYR A 25 -5.30 2.82 4.23
CA TYR A 25 -3.87 2.83 3.99
C TYR A 25 -3.24 4.05 4.66
N ASP A 26 -2.17 3.80 5.40
CA ASP A 26 -1.35 4.83 6.03
C ASP A 26 0.14 4.50 5.96
N GLU A 27 0.97 5.53 6.07
CA GLU A 27 2.42 5.44 6.08
C GLU A 27 2.95 5.98 7.40
N MET A 28 3.72 5.17 8.13
CA MET A 28 4.47 5.62 9.30
C MET A 28 5.94 5.84 8.96
N THR A 29 6.51 6.92 9.47
CA THR A 29 7.95 7.19 9.36
C THR A 29 8.61 7.16 10.75
N PRO A 30 9.85 6.69 10.88
CA PRO A 30 10.52 6.63 12.19
C PRO A 30 10.74 7.99 12.86
N LEU A 31 10.69 9.08 12.08
CA LEU A 31 10.99 10.44 12.54
C LEU A 31 9.73 11.24 12.92
N GLN A 32 8.54 10.71 12.68
CA GLN A 32 7.30 11.42 12.99
C GLN A 32 7.06 11.45 14.51
N SER A 33 6.37 12.47 14.99
CA SER A 33 6.06 12.65 16.41
C SER A 33 4.94 11.74 16.92
N ASP A 34 4.07 11.28 16.02
CA ASP A 34 2.92 10.44 16.36
C ASP A 34 3.19 8.98 16.00
N HIS A 35 3.05 8.09 16.98
CA HIS A 35 3.31 6.66 16.82
C HIS A 35 2.03 5.83 16.83
N TYR A 36 0.87 6.49 16.73
CA TYR A 36 -0.42 5.84 16.69
C TYR A 36 -1.04 5.93 15.30
N LEU A 37 -1.78 4.88 14.95
CA LEU A 37 -2.63 4.82 13.77
C LEU A 37 -4.08 5.09 14.21
N ALA A 38 -4.72 6.09 13.62
CA ALA A 38 -6.14 6.32 13.80
C ALA A 38 -6.92 5.51 12.75
N LEU A 39 -7.50 4.39 13.15
CA LEU A 39 -8.42 3.63 12.29
C LEU A 39 -9.74 4.38 12.16
N ASP A 40 -10.26 4.45 10.93
CA ASP A 40 -11.57 5.02 10.66
C ASP A 40 -12.67 4.17 11.33
N PRO A 41 -13.50 4.72 12.23
CA PRO A 41 -14.61 3.99 12.86
C PRO A 41 -15.60 3.40 11.85
N ALA A 42 -15.72 3.99 10.65
CA ALA A 42 -16.57 3.43 9.59
C ALA A 42 -16.13 2.02 9.17
N ILE A 43 -14.87 1.65 9.40
CA ILE A 43 -14.34 0.32 9.06
C ILE A 43 -15.09 -0.79 9.82
N PRO A 44 -15.03 -0.85 11.17
CA PRO A 44 -15.78 -1.85 11.93
C PRO A 44 -17.29 -1.64 11.93
N ASP A 45 -17.76 -0.39 11.77
CA ASP A 45 -19.19 -0.08 11.90
C ASP A 45 -19.98 -0.37 10.61
N GLU A 46 -19.39 -0.13 9.44
CA GLU A 46 -20.11 -0.17 8.15
C GLU A 46 -19.42 -1.01 7.07
N LEU A 47 -18.08 -0.98 7.00
CA LEU A 47 -17.36 -1.53 5.85
C LEU A 47 -17.03 -3.02 5.99
N SER A 48 -16.62 -3.48 7.16
CA SER A 48 -16.22 -4.86 7.37
C SER A 48 -16.40 -5.34 8.81
N SER A 49 -16.90 -6.58 8.94
CA SER A 49 -16.98 -7.30 10.22
C SER A 49 -15.69 -8.06 10.58
N GLU A 50 -14.79 -8.25 9.61
CA GLU A 50 -13.58 -9.05 9.76
C GLU A 50 -12.49 -8.49 8.85
N PHE A 51 -11.54 -7.78 9.45
CA PHE A 51 -10.43 -7.15 8.75
C PHE A 51 -9.12 -7.36 9.52
N GLU A 52 -8.02 -7.31 8.78
CA GLU A 52 -6.66 -7.43 9.30
C GLU A 52 -5.92 -6.11 9.14
N VAL A 53 -5.19 -5.70 10.17
CA VAL A 53 -4.26 -4.57 10.11
C VAL A 53 -2.84 -5.13 9.96
N ARG A 54 -2.21 -4.84 8.83
CA ARG A 54 -0.95 -5.46 8.39
C ARG A 54 0.14 -4.41 8.17
N SER A 55 1.26 -4.58 8.85
CA SER A 55 2.52 -3.80 8.71
C SER A 55 3.72 -4.68 8.31
N ASP A 56 3.43 -5.94 7.99
CA ASP A 56 4.38 -6.95 7.52
C ASP A 56 4.56 -6.93 6.00
N LEU A 57 3.58 -6.36 5.27
CA LEU A 57 3.56 -6.29 3.82
C LEU A 57 4.67 -5.40 3.24
N ILE A 58 5.17 -5.79 2.08
CA ILE A 58 6.07 -4.99 1.25
C ILE A 58 5.25 -4.44 0.09
N ASP A 59 5.10 -3.11 0.03
CA ASP A 59 4.45 -2.46 -1.10
C ASP A 59 5.40 -2.38 -2.30
N ALA A 60 5.12 -3.16 -3.33
CA ALA A 60 5.90 -3.18 -4.56
C ALA A 60 5.64 -1.96 -5.47
N HIS A 61 4.60 -1.15 -5.19
CA HIS A 61 4.11 -0.07 -6.06
C HIS A 61 3.78 -0.55 -7.48
N ILE A 62 3.10 -1.69 -7.58
CA ILE A 62 2.56 -2.23 -8.83
C ILE A 62 1.03 -2.18 -8.70
N ASP A 63 0.43 -1.19 -9.36
CA ASP A 63 -1.01 -0.97 -9.30
C ASP A 63 -1.67 -1.37 -10.62
N ILE A 64 -2.72 -2.18 -10.55
CA ILE A 64 -3.55 -2.54 -11.69
C ILE A 64 -4.77 -1.63 -11.69
N CYS A 65 -4.75 -0.61 -12.54
CA CYS A 65 -5.75 0.44 -12.56
C CYS A 65 -6.82 0.22 -13.64
N THR A 66 -8.06 0.58 -13.33
CA THR A 66 -9.08 0.82 -14.36
C THR A 66 -8.80 2.16 -15.07
N PRO A 67 -9.35 2.39 -16.28
CA PRO A 67 -9.20 3.68 -16.97
C PRO A 67 -9.74 4.88 -16.17
N GLU A 68 -10.67 4.65 -15.24
CA GLU A 68 -11.25 5.69 -14.38
C GLU A 68 -10.23 6.39 -13.49
N VAL A 69 -9.14 5.70 -13.13
CA VAL A 69 -8.06 6.28 -12.31
C VAL A 69 -7.48 7.54 -12.96
N LEU A 70 -7.39 7.58 -14.29
CA LEU A 70 -6.88 8.76 -15.01
C LEU A 70 -7.81 9.97 -14.87
N ALA A 71 -9.12 9.75 -14.86
CA ALA A 71 -10.10 10.81 -14.66
C ALA A 71 -10.04 11.33 -13.22
N LEU A 72 -10.10 10.43 -12.24
CA LEU A 72 -10.00 10.77 -10.81
C LEU A 72 -8.71 11.53 -10.49
N TRP A 73 -7.59 11.12 -11.08
CA TRP A 73 -6.31 11.82 -10.91
C TRP A 73 -6.33 13.22 -11.51
N SER A 74 -6.96 13.39 -12.66
CA SER A 74 -6.99 14.68 -13.37
C SER A 74 -7.96 15.69 -12.74
N GLU A 75 -8.98 15.22 -12.03
CA GLU A 75 -9.98 16.06 -11.35
C GLU A 75 -9.43 16.66 -10.03
N SER A 76 -8.52 15.94 -9.36
CA SER A 76 -7.89 16.39 -8.12
C SER A 76 -6.51 16.97 -8.38
N PHE A 77 -6.39 18.30 -8.30
CA PHE A 77 -5.14 19.02 -8.57
C PHE A 77 -4.07 18.85 -7.47
N ASP A 78 -4.44 18.30 -6.32
CA ASP A 78 -3.61 18.11 -5.13
C ASP A 78 -3.06 16.68 -4.99
N TYR A 79 -3.41 15.78 -5.91
CA TYR A 79 -2.84 14.44 -5.96
C TYR A 79 -1.44 14.45 -6.57
N GLU A 80 -0.42 14.52 -5.70
CA GLU A 80 0.99 14.45 -6.10
C GLU A 80 1.55 13.01 -6.05
N LEU A 81 1.22 12.25 -5.00
CA LEU A 81 1.76 10.91 -4.78
C LEU A 81 0.68 9.82 -4.84
N PRO A 82 0.91 8.69 -5.54
CA PRO A 82 -0.10 7.64 -5.70
C PRO A 82 -0.62 7.03 -4.39
N ARG A 83 0.25 6.93 -3.39
CA ARG A 83 -0.08 6.36 -2.07
C ARG A 83 -0.65 7.41 -1.13
N ARG A 84 0.20 8.35 -0.71
CA ARG A 84 -0.13 9.36 0.30
C ARG A 84 -1.29 10.28 -0.08
N ASN A 85 -1.49 10.56 -1.38
CA ASN A 85 -2.56 11.45 -1.81
C ASN A 85 -3.71 10.68 -2.45
N PHE A 86 -3.47 10.00 -3.58
CA PHE A 86 -4.56 9.37 -4.35
C PHE A 86 -5.21 8.20 -3.62
N LEU A 87 -4.44 7.18 -3.22
CA LEU A 87 -4.98 6.00 -2.52
C LEU A 87 -5.66 6.42 -1.21
N HIS A 88 -4.98 7.24 -0.41
CA HIS A 88 -5.53 7.73 0.85
C HIS A 88 -6.83 8.53 0.65
N GLY A 89 -6.88 9.41 -0.35
CA GLY A 89 -8.06 10.21 -0.67
C GLY A 89 -9.24 9.36 -1.14
N VAL A 90 -9.01 8.44 -2.08
CA VAL A 90 -10.05 7.56 -2.61
C VAL A 90 -10.63 6.63 -1.53
N LEU A 91 -9.79 6.15 -0.61
CA LEU A 91 -10.25 5.32 0.51
C LEU A 91 -11.06 6.11 1.54
N LYS A 92 -10.72 7.37 1.81
CA LYS A 92 -11.49 8.23 2.71
C LYS A 92 -12.84 8.67 2.12
N ASP A 93 -12.85 9.02 0.84
CA ASP A 93 -14.07 9.49 0.16
C ASP A 93 -14.91 8.33 -0.40
N TRP A 94 -14.88 7.16 0.24
CA TRP A 94 -15.53 5.95 -0.27
C TRP A 94 -17.06 6.09 -0.35
N GLU A 95 -17.69 6.86 0.54
CA GLU A 95 -19.14 7.10 0.54
C GLU A 95 -19.59 7.87 -0.70
N LEU A 96 -18.79 8.84 -1.15
CA LEU A 96 -19.12 9.74 -2.25
C LEU A 96 -18.70 9.15 -3.60
N ASN A 97 -17.49 8.59 -3.66
CA ASN A 97 -16.91 8.09 -4.90
C ASN A 97 -17.33 6.65 -5.22
N GLY A 98 -17.73 5.87 -4.21
CA GLY A 98 -18.15 4.47 -4.36
C GLY A 98 -17.08 3.55 -4.98
N LYS A 99 -15.81 4.00 -5.01
CA LYS A 99 -14.70 3.27 -5.62
C LYS A 99 -14.13 2.29 -4.60
N MET A 100 -13.82 1.09 -5.10
CA MET A 100 -13.29 0.00 -4.30
C MET A 100 -11.88 -0.33 -4.78
N ILE A 101 -10.94 -0.39 -3.84
CA ILE A 101 -9.55 -0.76 -4.10
C ILE A 101 -9.29 -2.09 -3.40
N TYR A 102 -8.59 -3.00 -4.09
CA TYR A 102 -8.28 -4.34 -3.61
C TYR A 102 -6.78 -4.51 -3.51
N ALA A 103 -6.35 -5.29 -2.52
CA ALA A 103 -4.95 -5.63 -2.29
C ALA A 103 -4.73 -7.11 -2.66
N GLU A 104 -3.97 -7.37 -3.72
CA GLU A 104 -3.51 -8.74 -4.01
C GLU A 104 -2.21 -8.99 -3.23
N ILE A 105 -2.29 -9.88 -2.24
CA ILE A 105 -1.16 -10.20 -1.36
C ILE A 105 -0.48 -11.47 -1.89
N LEU A 106 0.75 -11.32 -2.39
CA LEU A 106 1.53 -12.43 -2.91
C LEU A 106 2.31 -13.13 -1.79
N GLU A 107 2.11 -14.44 -1.66
CA GLU A 107 2.91 -15.29 -0.76
C GLU A 107 4.12 -15.92 -1.46
N ASP A 108 4.08 -16.01 -2.79
CA ASP A 108 5.16 -16.57 -3.63
C ASP A 108 5.51 -15.62 -4.78
N GLY A 109 6.75 -15.74 -5.24
CA GLY A 109 7.36 -14.83 -6.21
C GLY A 109 8.11 -13.67 -5.55
N TYR A 110 8.58 -12.75 -6.38
CA TYR A 110 9.37 -11.60 -5.95
C TYR A 110 8.89 -10.33 -6.63
N ALA A 111 8.55 -9.32 -5.83
CA ALA A 111 8.20 -7.99 -6.31
C ALA A 111 8.81 -6.93 -5.38
N ALA A 112 9.61 -6.03 -5.95
CA ALA A 112 10.21 -4.92 -5.22
C ALA A 112 10.59 -3.81 -6.21
N ARG A 113 10.72 -2.57 -5.70
CA ARG A 113 11.11 -1.39 -6.50
C ARG A 113 12.36 -0.74 -5.94
N ALA A 114 13.32 -0.44 -6.81
CA ALA A 114 14.52 0.32 -6.46
C ALA A 114 14.20 1.82 -6.34
N SER A 115 13.57 2.22 -5.23
CA SER A 115 13.14 3.62 -4.98
C SER A 115 14.22 4.51 -4.37
N ASN A 116 15.27 3.93 -3.80
CA ASN A 116 16.41 4.65 -3.21
C ASN A 116 17.68 3.76 -3.21
N LEU A 117 18.81 4.31 -2.74
CA LEU A 117 20.09 3.59 -2.71
C LEU A 117 20.08 2.33 -1.83
N GLN A 118 19.34 2.34 -0.72
CA GLN A 118 19.21 1.18 0.16
C GLN A 118 18.44 0.05 -0.53
N MET A 119 17.35 0.40 -1.21
CA MET A 119 16.56 -0.55 -2.00
C MET A 119 17.35 -1.09 -3.19
N TYR A 120 18.16 -0.25 -3.85
CA TYR A 120 19.03 -0.68 -4.93
C TYR A 120 20.06 -1.73 -4.46
N ASP A 121 20.73 -1.51 -3.33
CA ASP A 121 21.66 -2.51 -2.75
C ASP A 121 20.93 -3.80 -2.34
N ALA A 122 19.76 -3.68 -1.69
CA ALA A 122 18.96 -4.84 -1.29
C ALA A 122 18.53 -5.69 -2.49
N ILE A 123 17.91 -5.07 -3.50
CA ILE A 123 17.41 -5.77 -4.69
C ILE A 123 18.56 -6.37 -5.50
N SER A 124 19.69 -5.66 -5.61
CA SER A 124 20.88 -6.18 -6.31
C SER A 124 21.40 -7.47 -5.68
N ARG A 125 21.40 -7.56 -4.34
CA ARG A 125 21.78 -8.78 -3.61
C ARG A 125 20.75 -9.89 -3.75
N ASP A 126 19.47 -9.55 -3.86
CA ASP A 126 18.39 -10.53 -4.01
C ASP A 126 18.40 -11.15 -5.41
N ILE A 127 18.68 -10.36 -6.45
CA ILE A 127 18.91 -10.87 -7.82
C ILE A 127 20.10 -11.83 -7.85
N LEU A 128 21.25 -11.44 -7.29
CA LEU A 128 22.42 -12.33 -7.20
C LEU A 128 22.13 -13.59 -6.37
N GLY A 129 21.26 -13.46 -5.36
CA GLY A 129 20.74 -14.56 -4.55
C GLY A 129 19.71 -15.44 -5.25
N ARG A 130 19.39 -15.18 -6.52
CA ARG A 130 18.40 -15.89 -7.35
C ARG A 130 16.98 -15.85 -6.82
N TRP A 131 16.61 -14.83 -6.04
CA TRP A 131 15.23 -14.61 -5.61
C TRP A 131 14.32 -14.26 -6.79
N THR A 132 14.89 -13.71 -7.86
CA THR A 132 14.18 -13.29 -9.09
C THR A 132 14.24 -14.31 -10.22
N PHE A 133 14.70 -15.55 -9.96
CA PHE A 133 14.88 -16.55 -11.00
C PHE A 133 13.60 -16.72 -11.84
N PRO A 134 13.68 -16.73 -13.20
CA PRO A 134 14.87 -16.87 -14.04
C PRO A 134 15.59 -15.56 -14.42
N PHE A 135 15.22 -14.43 -13.83
CA PHE A 135 15.71 -13.09 -14.19
C PHE A 135 16.86 -12.62 -13.30
#